data_AF-Q7JZC9-F1
#
_entry.id   AF-Q7JZC9-F1
#
_cell.length_a   1.000
_cell.length_b   1.000
_cell.length_c   1.000
_cell.angle_alpha   90.00
_cell.angle_beta   90.00
_cell.angle_gamma   90.00
#
_symmetry.space_group_name_H-M   'P 1'
#
loop_
_entity.id
_entity.type
_entity.pdbx_description
1 polymer ?
#
loop_
_entity_poly.entity_id
_entity_poly.type
_entity_poly.pdbx_seq_one_letter_code
_entity_poly.pdbx_strand_id
1 'polypeptide(L)'
;MEDSEAAFKRHEGVGPKVKQAYEEAIKQIFADLSCADLQAWDAIYQEHEQSALDTESIVDRTRSLMTKVVLEMNRCFFASNDVPNKLQTLEMLKEHFAAYEGKKWNVNTAAPDKLTRPLRMRFLDFSVEFMEQQLASQAKELEIAMAKSNANRERLQHVHDKRLKLTVQMEQQLSQYEKVKTELIKLGEALNDF
;
A
#
# COMPACT_ATOMS: atom_id res chain seq x y z
N MET A 1 5.70 -10.57 8.42
CA MET A 1 4.44 -10.01 8.95
C MET A 1 4.04 -10.65 10.27
N GLU A 2 4.26 -11.96 10.47
CA GLU A 2 3.91 -12.63 11.73
C GLU A 2 4.59 -12.04 12.98
N ASP A 3 5.82 -11.55 12.85
CA ASP A 3 6.59 -10.99 13.97
C ASP A 3 6.03 -9.66 14.51
N SER A 4 5.52 -8.79 13.63
CA SER A 4 5.01 -7.47 14.03
C SER A 4 3.69 -7.54 14.80
N GLU A 5 2.80 -8.46 14.42
CA GLU A 5 1.52 -8.63 15.11
C GLU A 5 1.72 -9.27 16.51
N ALA A 6 2.63 -10.23 16.61
CA ALA A 6 3.02 -10.82 17.88
C ALA A 6 3.69 -9.79 18.81
N ALA A 7 4.59 -8.96 18.27
CA ALA A 7 5.19 -7.85 19.01
C ALA A 7 4.13 -6.83 19.48
N PHE A 8 3.17 -6.47 18.63
CA PHE A 8 2.09 -5.58 19.01
C PHE A 8 1.28 -6.15 20.19
N LYS A 9 0.83 -7.42 20.10
CA LYS A 9 0.07 -8.08 21.18
C LYS A 9 0.82 -8.14 22.51
N ARG A 10 2.14 -8.27 22.50
CA ARG A 10 2.97 -8.26 23.74
C ARG A 10 2.88 -6.94 24.51
N HIS A 11 2.60 -5.82 23.83
CA HIS A 11 2.55 -4.48 24.42
C HIS A 11 1.13 -3.94 24.68
N GLU A 12 0.09 -4.77 24.52
CA GLU A 12 -1.33 -4.38 24.69
C GLU A 12 -1.64 -3.78 26.07
N GLY A 13 -0.90 -4.18 27.11
CA GLY A 13 -1.07 -3.67 28.47
C GLY A 13 -0.44 -2.31 28.77
N VAL A 14 0.35 -1.73 27.87
CA VAL A 14 1.09 -0.47 28.15
C VAL A 14 0.13 0.72 28.21
N GLY A 15 -0.80 0.82 27.25
CA GLY A 15 -1.79 1.89 27.19
C GLY A 15 -2.63 2.03 28.46
N PRO A 16 -3.30 0.96 28.95
CA PRO A 16 -4.06 0.98 30.19
C PRO A 16 -3.23 1.34 31.43
N LYS A 17 -2.00 0.83 31.54
CA LYS A 17 -1.10 1.13 32.67
C LYS A 17 -0.73 2.62 32.71
N VAL A 18 -0.39 3.21 31.56
CA VAL A 18 -0.09 4.64 31.47
C VAL A 18 -1.33 5.46 31.80
N LYS A 19 -2.50 5.10 31.27
CA LYS A 19 -3.76 5.77 31.60
C LYS A 19 -4.03 5.77 33.11
N GLN A 20 -3.85 4.63 33.77
CA GLN A 20 -4.02 4.53 35.22
C GLN A 20 -3.02 5.41 35.97
N ALA A 21 -1.75 5.44 35.56
CA ALA A 21 -0.75 6.32 36.18
C ALA A 21 -1.12 7.81 36.09
N TYR A 22 -1.69 8.24 34.95
CA TYR A 22 -2.23 9.60 34.80
C TYR A 22 -3.46 9.84 35.68
N GLU A 23 -4.40 8.90 35.75
CA GLU A 23 -5.59 9.02 36.61
C GLU A 23 -5.20 9.13 38.11
N GLU A 24 -4.21 8.37 38.56
CA GLU A 24 -3.66 8.44 39.90
C GLU A 24 -2.94 9.78 40.17
N ALA A 25 -2.16 10.28 39.22
CA ALA A 25 -1.52 11.59 39.33
C ALA A 25 -2.57 12.71 39.45
N ILE A 26 -3.66 12.64 38.66
CA ILE A 26 -4.75 13.62 38.68
C ILE A 26 -5.45 13.68 40.03
N LYS A 27 -5.62 12.55 40.72
CA LYS A 27 -6.19 12.52 42.07
C LYS A 27 -5.35 13.29 43.09
N GLN A 28 -4.04 13.42 42.85
CA GLN A 28 -3.11 14.12 43.74
C GLN A 28 -2.96 15.61 43.41
N ILE A 29 -3.33 16.07 42.20
CA ILE A 29 -3.14 17.47 41.77
C ILE A 29 -3.74 18.49 42.76
N PHE A 30 -4.91 18.18 43.31
CA PHE A 30 -5.65 19.07 44.20
C PHE A 30 -5.65 18.59 45.65
N ALA A 31 -4.76 17.66 46.02
CA ALA A 31 -4.65 17.15 47.37
C ALA A 31 -4.16 18.23 48.35
N ASP A 32 -3.29 19.13 47.89
CA ASP A 32 -2.71 20.21 48.70
C ASP A 32 -3.70 21.36 48.99
N LEU A 33 -4.82 21.45 48.24
CA LEU A 33 -5.84 22.45 48.49
C LEU A 33 -6.53 22.15 49.83
N SER A 34 -6.47 23.07 50.77
CA SER A 34 -6.93 22.87 52.15
C SER A 34 -7.75 24.05 52.66
N CYS A 35 -8.46 23.86 53.78
CA CYS A 35 -9.23 24.94 54.42
C CYS A 35 -8.34 26.12 54.86
N ALA A 36 -7.03 25.89 55.04
CA ALA A 36 -6.07 26.94 55.36
C ALA A 36 -6.01 28.01 54.26
N ASP A 37 -6.22 27.62 53.00
CA ASP A 37 -6.22 28.54 51.85
C ASP A 37 -7.40 29.51 51.87
N LEU A 38 -8.47 29.19 52.62
CA LEU A 38 -9.67 30.02 52.75
C LEU A 38 -9.80 30.74 54.10
N GLN A 39 -8.81 30.63 55.01
CA GLN A 39 -8.88 31.25 56.33
C GLN A 39 -9.05 32.78 56.28
N ALA A 40 -8.36 33.45 55.36
CA ALA A 40 -8.50 34.90 55.19
C ALA A 40 -9.91 35.29 54.74
N TRP A 41 -10.57 34.45 53.94
CA TRP A 41 -11.93 34.68 53.46
C TRP A 41 -12.97 34.42 54.55
N ASP A 42 -12.78 33.37 55.35
CA ASP A 42 -13.64 33.10 56.51
C ASP A 42 -13.58 34.24 57.54
N ALA A 43 -12.39 34.78 57.81
CA ALA A 43 -12.23 35.93 58.72
C ALA A 43 -13.02 37.18 58.23
N ILE A 44 -12.92 37.52 56.94
CA ILE A 44 -13.67 38.63 56.34
C ILE A 44 -15.18 38.36 56.38
N TYR A 45 -15.60 37.13 56.08
CA TYR A 45 -17.01 36.75 56.06
C TYR A 45 -17.64 36.83 57.46
N GLN A 46 -16.92 36.40 58.50
CA GLN A 46 -17.37 36.50 59.89
C GLN A 46 -17.54 37.96 60.34
N GLU A 47 -16.68 38.88 59.92
CA GLU A 47 -16.80 40.31 60.23
C GLU A 47 -18.07 40.95 59.64
N HIS A 48 -18.49 40.51 58.45
CA HIS A 48 -19.60 41.13 57.72
C HIS A 48 -20.96 40.46 57.95
N GLU A 49 -21.01 39.12 58.00
CA GLU A 49 -22.28 38.37 58.01
C GLU A 49 -22.57 37.67 59.35
N GLN A 50 -21.67 37.76 60.34
CA GLN A 50 -21.78 37.09 61.65
C GLN A 50 -22.03 35.57 61.53
N SER A 51 -21.62 34.97 60.40
CA SER A 51 -21.71 33.56 60.10
C SER A 51 -20.33 33.03 59.73
N ALA A 52 -20.08 31.77 60.05
CA ALA A 52 -18.87 31.07 59.60
C ALA A 52 -19.07 30.57 58.17
N LEU A 53 -18.01 30.66 57.36
CA LEU A 53 -17.96 30.04 56.05
C LEU A 53 -17.60 28.56 56.24
N ASP A 54 -18.38 27.66 55.64
CA ASP A 54 -18.03 26.23 55.61
C ASP A 54 -16.88 25.98 54.62
N THR A 55 -15.68 26.37 55.04
CA THR A 55 -14.45 26.27 54.23
C THR A 55 -14.14 24.84 53.84
N GLU A 56 -14.46 23.86 54.69
CA GLU A 56 -14.28 22.43 54.41
C GLU A 56 -15.18 21.98 53.26
N SER A 57 -16.48 22.28 53.31
CA SER A 57 -17.40 21.94 52.22
C SER A 57 -17.02 22.63 50.90
N ILE A 58 -16.59 23.89 50.94
CA ILE A 58 -16.17 24.63 49.74
C ILE A 58 -14.91 24.01 49.13
N VAL A 59 -13.89 23.72 49.95
CA VAL A 59 -12.65 23.10 49.49
C VAL A 59 -12.91 21.70 48.94
N ASP A 60 -13.69 20.87 49.64
CA ASP A 60 -14.01 19.52 49.20
C ASP A 60 -14.80 19.50 47.90
N ARG A 61 -15.79 20.39 47.77
CA ARG A 61 -16.56 20.56 46.53
C ARG A 61 -15.69 21.04 45.39
N THR A 62 -14.78 21.98 45.66
CA THR A 62 -13.84 22.52 44.66
C THR A 62 -12.88 21.43 44.20
N ARG A 63 -12.26 20.70 45.14
CA ARG A 63 -11.38 19.57 44.87
C ARG A 63 -12.08 18.51 44.02
N SER A 64 -13.28 18.09 44.44
CA SER A 64 -14.08 17.10 43.73
C SER A 64 -14.41 17.54 42.30
N LEU A 65 -14.85 18.80 42.13
CA LEU A 65 -15.20 19.34 40.82
C LEU A 65 -13.97 19.45 39.91
N MET A 66 -12.87 20.01 40.40
CA MET A 66 -11.64 20.17 39.64
C MET A 66 -11.04 18.82 39.23
N THR A 67 -10.94 17.87 40.17
CA THR A 67 -10.49 16.50 39.87
C THR A 67 -11.39 15.85 38.82
N LYS A 68 -12.72 15.99 38.94
CA LYS A 68 -13.66 15.43 37.95
C LYS A 68 -13.45 16.01 36.55
N VAL A 69 -13.32 17.34 36.44
CA VAL A 69 -13.10 18.02 35.14
C VAL A 69 -11.80 17.55 34.49
N VAL A 70 -10.70 17.51 35.26
CA VAL A 70 -9.40 17.06 34.73
C VAL A 70 -9.42 15.57 34.34
N LEU A 71 -10.11 14.72 35.10
CA LEU A 71 -10.30 13.31 34.74
C LEU A 71 -11.11 13.15 33.45
N GLU A 72 -12.19 13.92 33.27
CA GLU A 72 -12.97 13.90 32.03
C GLU A 72 -12.13 14.39 30.84
N MET A 73 -11.39 15.49 30.99
CA MET A 73 -10.44 15.96 29.96
C MET A 73 -9.39 14.92 29.61
N ASN A 74 -8.80 14.26 30.61
CA ASN A 74 -7.82 13.20 30.41
C ASN A 74 -8.42 12.02 29.65
N ARG A 75 -9.63 11.57 30.03
CA ARG A 75 -10.34 10.49 29.32
C ARG A 75 -10.62 10.84 27.87
N CYS A 76 -11.08 12.07 27.60
CA CYS A 76 -11.28 12.57 26.25
C CYS A 76 -9.96 12.63 25.48
N PHE A 77 -8.86 13.09 26.09
CA PHE A 77 -7.55 13.14 25.44
C PHE A 77 -7.07 11.74 25.02
N PHE A 78 -7.16 10.76 25.93
CA PHE A 78 -6.75 9.38 25.64
C PHE A 78 -7.60 8.75 24.52
N ALA A 79 -8.91 8.96 24.54
CA ALA A 79 -9.83 8.43 23.53
C ALA A 79 -9.66 9.13 22.17
N SER A 80 -9.66 10.45 22.13
CA SER A 80 -9.60 11.24 20.90
C SER A 80 -8.26 11.10 20.16
N ASN A 81 -7.16 10.87 20.90
CA ASN A 81 -5.83 10.74 20.30
C ASN A 81 -5.39 9.31 20.07
N ASP A 82 -6.22 8.32 20.42
CA ASP A 82 -5.89 6.90 20.35
C ASP A 82 -4.54 6.59 21.03
N VAL A 83 -4.34 7.18 22.21
CA VAL A 83 -3.07 7.10 22.95
C VAL A 83 -2.67 5.65 23.25
N PRO A 84 -3.58 4.74 23.66
CA PRO A 84 -3.22 3.34 23.91
C PRO A 84 -2.57 2.66 22.69
N ASN A 85 -3.17 2.78 21.51
CA ASN A 85 -2.64 2.15 20.30
C ASN A 85 -1.33 2.80 19.85
N LYS A 86 -1.19 4.12 20.00
CA LYS A 86 0.07 4.83 19.68
C LYS A 86 1.21 4.39 20.60
N LEU A 87 0.96 4.23 21.90
CA LEU A 87 1.95 3.73 22.85
C LEU A 87 2.34 2.28 22.54
N GLN A 88 1.36 1.42 22.25
CA GLN A 88 1.60 0.04 21.85
C GLN A 88 2.41 -0.06 20.56
N THR A 89 2.09 0.79 19.57
CA THR A 89 2.84 0.90 18.31
C THR A 89 4.26 1.39 18.56
N LEU A 90 4.44 2.38 19.44
CA LEU A 90 5.75 2.91 19.79
C LEU A 90 6.64 1.83 20.43
N GLU A 91 6.11 1.04 21.37
CA GLU A 91 6.87 -0.05 22.01
C GLU A 91 7.19 -1.18 21.02
N MET A 92 6.25 -1.54 20.14
CA MET A 92 6.49 -2.49 19.06
C MET A 92 7.59 -2.00 18.09
N LEU A 93 7.57 -0.72 17.72
CA LEU A 93 8.61 -0.12 16.88
C LEU A 93 9.96 -0.06 17.60
N LYS A 94 9.98 0.29 18.89
CA LYS A 94 11.19 0.31 19.71
C LYS A 94 11.84 -1.07 19.77
N GLU A 95 11.04 -2.11 19.96
CA GLU A 95 11.52 -3.50 19.93
C GLU A 95 12.06 -3.88 18.55
N HIS A 96 11.29 -3.60 17.49
CA HIS A 96 11.68 -3.95 16.12
C HIS A 96 12.97 -3.26 15.67
N PHE A 97 13.21 -2.03 16.14
CA PHE A 97 14.38 -1.23 15.81
C PHE A 97 15.44 -1.17 16.90
N ALA A 98 15.39 -2.04 17.91
CA ALA A 98 16.35 -2.07 19.03
C ALA A 98 17.82 -2.17 18.55
N ALA A 99 18.07 -2.87 17.44
CA ALA A 99 19.41 -2.97 16.83
C ALA A 99 19.99 -1.64 16.28
N TYR A 100 19.18 -0.58 16.25
CA TYR A 100 19.58 0.77 15.81
C TYR A 100 19.67 1.77 16.96
N GLU A 101 19.49 1.32 18.20
CA GLU A 101 19.62 2.18 19.38
C GLU A 101 21.03 2.80 19.46
N GLY A 102 21.10 4.07 19.86
CA GLY A 102 22.36 4.82 19.96
C GLY A 102 22.97 5.30 18.62
N LYS A 103 22.43 4.88 17.47
CA LYS A 103 22.89 5.42 16.18
C LYS A 103 22.48 6.88 16.04
N LYS A 104 23.39 7.72 15.54
CA LYS A 104 23.07 9.13 15.25
C LYS A 104 22.25 9.21 13.97
N TRP A 105 20.95 9.39 14.14
CA TRP A 105 20.07 9.74 13.03
C TRP A 105 20.20 11.24 12.78
N ASN A 106 20.68 11.63 11.60
CA ASN A 106 20.83 13.02 11.19
C ASN A 106 19.49 13.65 10.75
N VAL A 107 18.36 13.23 11.34
CA VAL A 107 17.01 13.64 10.91
C VAL A 107 16.86 15.15 10.91
N ASN A 108 17.40 15.82 11.93
CA ASN A 108 17.27 17.27 12.08
C ASN A 108 18.38 18.08 11.38
N THR A 109 19.45 17.44 10.91
CA THR A 109 20.62 18.11 10.32
C THR A 109 20.80 17.84 8.83
N ALA A 110 20.18 16.78 8.30
CA ALA A 110 20.24 16.45 6.89
C ALA A 110 19.26 17.30 6.08
N ALA A 111 19.71 17.74 4.90
CA ALA A 111 18.82 18.36 3.93
C ALA A 111 17.70 17.38 3.51
N PRO A 112 16.49 17.86 3.17
CA PRO A 112 15.36 17.02 2.76
C PRO A 112 15.71 16.02 1.64
N ASP A 113 16.56 16.42 0.70
CA ASP A 113 17.05 15.56 -0.39
C ASP A 113 17.80 14.32 0.14
N LYS A 114 18.65 14.50 1.16
CA LYS A 114 19.39 13.39 1.79
C LYS A 114 18.46 12.47 2.58
N LEU A 115 17.47 13.02 3.28
CA LEU A 115 16.49 12.23 4.05
C LEU A 115 15.62 11.37 3.13
N THR A 116 15.23 11.90 1.97
CA THR A 116 14.34 11.22 1.02
C THR A 116 15.09 10.34 0.03
N ARG A 117 16.43 10.43 -0.06
CA ARG A 117 17.24 9.64 -1.00
C ARG A 117 17.01 8.13 -0.87
N PRO A 118 17.00 7.50 0.32
CA PRO A 118 16.75 6.06 0.43
C PRO A 118 15.38 5.63 -0.12
N LEU A 119 14.33 6.44 0.13
CA LEU A 119 13.00 6.19 -0.40
C LEU A 119 12.98 6.29 -1.93
N ARG A 120 13.57 7.35 -2.49
CA ARG A 120 13.68 7.54 -3.94
C ARG A 120 14.44 6.42 -4.63
N MET A 121 15.56 5.96 -4.04
CA MET A 121 16.31 4.81 -4.56
C MET A 121 15.43 3.55 -4.58
N ARG A 122 14.72 3.26 -3.48
CA ARG A 122 13.80 2.11 -3.42
C ARG A 122 12.69 2.19 -4.47
N PHE A 123 12.14 3.38 -4.74
CA PHE A 123 11.18 3.58 -5.82
C PHE A 123 11.78 3.32 -7.21
N LEU A 124 13.02 3.75 -7.43
CA LEU A 124 13.73 3.45 -8.67
C LEU A 124 13.97 1.95 -8.83
N ASP A 125 14.37 1.25 -7.76
CA ASP A 125 14.56 -0.21 -7.77
C ASP A 125 13.26 -0.93 -8.17
N PHE A 126 12.11 -0.58 -7.56
CA PHE A 126 10.81 -1.13 -7.95
C PHE A 126 10.45 -0.83 -9.42
N SER A 127 10.84 0.35 -9.91
CA SER A 127 10.57 0.74 -11.29
C SER A 127 11.42 -0.08 -12.27
N VAL A 128 12.68 -0.37 -11.91
CA VAL A 128 13.57 -1.25 -12.68
C VAL A 128 13.03 -2.66 -12.71
N GLU A 129 12.67 -3.24 -11.56
CA GLU A 129 12.07 -4.58 -11.50
C GLU A 129 10.81 -4.70 -12.37
N PHE A 130 9.95 -3.68 -12.34
CA PHE A 130 8.78 -3.62 -13.20
C PHE A 130 9.14 -3.59 -14.70
N MET A 131 10.10 -2.75 -15.09
CA MET A 131 10.56 -2.67 -16.48
C MET A 131 11.20 -3.98 -16.96
N GLU A 132 11.96 -4.67 -16.10
CA GLU A 132 12.56 -5.97 -16.39
C GLU A 132 11.48 -7.04 -16.63
N GLN A 133 10.43 -7.06 -15.80
CA GLN A 133 9.29 -7.97 -15.99
C GLN A 133 8.55 -7.66 -17.31
N GLN A 134 8.37 -6.39 -17.64
CA GLN A 134 7.73 -5.97 -18.89
C GLN A 134 8.56 -6.39 -20.11
N LEU A 135 9.88 -6.21 -20.07
CA LEU A 135 10.80 -6.64 -21.12
C LEU A 135 10.77 -8.17 -21.30
N ALA A 136 10.75 -8.93 -20.21
CA ALA A 136 10.62 -10.38 -20.26
C ALA A 136 9.31 -10.84 -20.91
N SER A 137 8.20 -10.16 -20.60
CA SER A 137 6.90 -10.43 -21.24
C SER A 137 6.95 -10.14 -22.74
N GLN A 138 7.49 -8.98 -23.15
CA GLN A 138 7.61 -8.60 -24.55
C GLN A 138 8.53 -9.54 -25.33
N ALA A 139 9.62 -10.02 -24.73
CA ALA A 139 10.51 -11.01 -25.35
C ALA A 139 9.75 -12.32 -25.67
N LYS A 140 8.91 -12.78 -24.75
CA LYS A 140 8.06 -13.97 -24.94
C LYS A 140 7.00 -13.77 -26.02
N GLU A 141 6.36 -12.59 -26.06
CA GLU A 141 5.40 -12.25 -27.11
C GLU A 141 6.06 -12.21 -28.49
N LEU A 142 7.26 -11.65 -28.58
CA LEU A 142 8.05 -11.59 -29.80
C LEU A 142 8.45 -13.00 -30.27
N GLU A 143 8.88 -13.88 -29.37
CA GLU A 143 9.19 -15.27 -29.67
C GLU A 143 7.97 -16.00 -30.30
N ILE A 144 6.79 -15.84 -29.69
CA ILE A 144 5.53 -16.42 -30.21
C ILE A 144 5.19 -15.83 -31.58
N ALA A 145 5.34 -14.52 -31.76
CA ALA A 145 5.07 -13.85 -33.03
C ALA A 145 6.03 -14.32 -34.15
N MET A 146 7.31 -14.50 -33.83
CA MET A 146 8.32 -15.04 -34.75
C MET A 146 8.00 -16.47 -35.17
N ALA A 147 7.63 -17.34 -34.22
CA ALA A 147 7.22 -18.71 -34.52
C ALA A 147 6.01 -18.75 -35.47
N LYS A 148 4.99 -17.91 -35.24
CA LYS A 148 3.83 -17.78 -36.15
C LYS A 148 4.23 -17.26 -37.52
N SER A 149 5.15 -16.29 -37.59
CA SER A 149 5.65 -15.73 -38.85
C SER A 149 6.36 -16.80 -39.69
N ASN A 150 7.22 -17.59 -39.06
CA ASN A 150 7.94 -18.69 -39.72
C ASN A 150 6.97 -19.75 -40.28
N ALA A 151 6.00 -20.20 -39.46
CA ALA A 151 4.99 -21.16 -39.90
C ALA A 151 4.15 -20.62 -41.08
N ASN A 152 3.81 -19.34 -41.08
CA ASN A 152 3.12 -18.70 -42.20
C ASN A 152 3.98 -18.63 -43.46
N ARG A 153 5.29 -18.37 -43.32
CA ARG A 153 6.23 -18.35 -44.44
C ARG A 153 6.35 -19.73 -45.09
N GLU A 154 6.46 -20.79 -44.29
CA GLU A 154 6.48 -22.17 -44.77
C GLU A 154 5.17 -22.53 -45.49
N ARG A 155 4.02 -22.14 -44.93
CA ARG A 155 2.71 -22.33 -45.56
C ARG A 155 2.61 -21.62 -46.92
N LEU A 156 3.07 -20.37 -47.01
CA LEU A 156 3.09 -19.60 -48.26
C LEU A 156 4.00 -20.24 -49.30
N GLN A 157 5.18 -20.71 -48.90
CA GLN A 157 6.10 -21.42 -49.79
C GLN A 157 5.45 -22.70 -50.34
N HIS A 158 4.83 -23.50 -49.48
CA HIS A 158 4.13 -24.72 -49.93
C HIS A 158 2.94 -24.42 -50.87
N VAL A 159 2.19 -23.35 -50.64
CA VAL A 159 1.12 -22.89 -51.55
C VAL A 159 1.71 -22.44 -52.89
N HIS A 160 2.84 -21.73 -52.87
CA HIS A 160 3.54 -21.30 -54.08
C HIS A 160 4.04 -22.49 -54.90
N ASP A 161 4.64 -23.49 -54.26
CA ASP A 161 5.11 -24.71 -54.91
C ASP A 161 3.96 -25.51 -55.54
N LYS A 162 2.83 -25.61 -54.83
CA LYS A 162 1.60 -26.21 -55.37
C LYS A 162 1.08 -25.45 -56.59
N ARG A 163 1.07 -24.12 -56.54
CA ARG A 163 0.66 -23.27 -57.66
C ARG A 163 1.54 -23.52 -58.88
N LEU A 164 2.87 -23.55 -58.71
CA LEU A 164 3.80 -23.85 -59.79
C LEU A 164 3.54 -25.22 -60.42
N LYS A 165 3.36 -26.26 -59.60
CA LYS A 165 3.02 -27.61 -60.10
C LYS A 165 1.71 -27.63 -60.88
N LEU A 166 0.68 -26.95 -60.39
CA LEU A 166 -0.62 -26.86 -61.06
C LEU A 166 -0.52 -26.11 -62.39
N THR A 167 0.23 -25.00 -62.44
CA THR A 167 0.48 -24.25 -63.68
C THR A 167 1.12 -25.15 -64.74
N VAL A 168 2.16 -25.90 -64.38
CA VAL A 168 2.82 -26.84 -65.30
C VAL A 168 1.85 -27.93 -65.78
N GLN A 169 1.02 -28.49 -64.90
CA GLN A 169 0.00 -29.48 -65.27
C GLN A 169 -1.04 -28.90 -66.24
N MET A 170 -1.49 -27.66 -66.00
CA MET A 170 -2.44 -26.97 -66.89
C MET A 170 -1.83 -26.70 -68.27
N GLU A 171 -0.56 -26.25 -68.32
CA GLU A 171 0.16 -26.05 -69.59
C GLU A 171 0.30 -27.36 -70.38
N GLN A 172 0.60 -28.47 -69.70
CA GLN A 172 0.64 -29.80 -70.32
C GLN A 172 -0.73 -30.24 -70.84
N GLN A 173 -1.80 -30.04 -70.07
CA GLN A 173 -3.17 -30.37 -70.49
C GLN A 173 -3.62 -29.50 -71.68
N LEU A 174 -3.32 -28.20 -71.68
CA LEU A 174 -3.59 -27.31 -72.81
C LEU A 174 -2.84 -27.77 -74.07
N SER A 175 -1.58 -28.16 -73.94
CA SER A 175 -0.80 -28.70 -75.05
C SER A 175 -1.41 -30.00 -75.61
N GLN A 176 -1.87 -30.90 -74.74
CA GLN A 176 -2.57 -32.12 -75.17
C GLN A 176 -3.90 -31.81 -75.84
N TYR A 177 -4.67 -30.87 -75.29
CA TYR A 177 -5.95 -30.43 -75.86
C TYR A 177 -5.77 -29.86 -77.27
N GLU A 178 -4.77 -28.99 -77.49
CA GLU A 178 -4.47 -28.44 -78.81
C GLU A 178 -4.04 -29.52 -79.81
N LYS A 179 -3.31 -30.56 -79.37
CA LYS A 179 -2.98 -31.73 -80.22
C LYS A 179 -4.24 -32.49 -80.63
N VAL A 180 -5.07 -32.88 -79.66
CA VAL A 180 -6.32 -33.62 -79.92
C VAL A 180 -7.26 -32.81 -80.81
N LYS A 181 -7.41 -31.51 -80.55
CA LYS A 181 -8.20 -30.60 -81.38
C LYS A 181 -7.72 -30.60 -82.83
N THR A 182 -6.40 -30.56 -83.05
CA THR A 182 -5.80 -30.62 -84.39
C THR A 182 -6.08 -31.96 -85.07
N GLU A 183 -5.96 -33.07 -84.35
CA GLU A 183 -6.28 -34.41 -84.86
C GLU A 183 -7.75 -34.55 -85.24
N LEU A 184 -8.65 -33.98 -84.44
CA LEU A 184 -10.09 -34.03 -84.65
C LEU A 184 -10.52 -33.21 -85.89
N ILE A 185 -9.88 -32.06 -86.12
CA ILE A 185 -10.06 -31.28 -87.36
C ILE A 185 -9.64 -32.11 -88.58
N LYS A 186 -8.45 -32.74 -88.55
CA LYS A 186 -7.97 -33.60 -89.64
C LYS A 186 -8.90 -34.78 -89.91
N LEU A 187 -9.45 -35.40 -88.87
CA LEU A 187 -10.39 -36.51 -89.01
C LEU A 187 -11.72 -36.04 -89.62
N GLY A 188 -12.20 -34.86 -89.23
CA GLY A 188 -13.39 -34.24 -89.80
C GLY A 188 -13.22 -33.85 -91.27
N GLU A 189 -12.06 -33.34 -91.65
CA GLU A 189 -11.68 -33.10 -93.05
C GLU A 189 -11.67 -34.41 -93.85
N ALA A 190 -11.01 -35.45 -93.33
CA ALA A 190 -10.94 -36.76 -94.00
C ALA A 190 -12.31 -37.44 -94.16
N LEU A 191 -13.24 -37.24 -93.23
CA LEU A 191 -14.61 -37.77 -93.31
C LEU A 191 -15.48 -37.03 -94.33
N ASN A 192 -15.20 -35.76 -94.61
CA ASN A 192 -15.92 -34.99 -95.63
C ASN A 192 -15.42 -35.27 -97.06
N ASP A 193 -14.27 -35.93 -97.21
CA ASP A 193 -13.67 -36.31 -98.50
C ASP A 193 -14.09 -37.73 -98.97
N PHE A 194 -15.03 -38.40 -98.28
CA PHE A 194 -15.69 -39.66 -98.68
C PHE A 194 -17.12 -39.44 -99.14
#